data_AF-A0A392QQE3-F1
#
_entry.id   AF-A0A392QQE3-F1
#
_cell.length_a   1.000
_cell.length_b   1.000
_cell.length_c   1.000
_cell.angle_alpha   90.00
_cell.angle_beta   90.00
_cell.angle_gamma   90.00
#
_symmetry.space_group_name_H-M   'P 1'
#
loop_
_entity.id
_entity.type
_entity.pdbx_description
1 polymer ?
#
loop_
_entity_poly.entity_id
_entity_poly.type
_entity_poly.pdbx_seq_one_letter_code
_entity_poly.pdbx_strand_id
1 'polypeptide(L)'
;MKILSWNCRGLGTPSAIPNLRNIAQGHQPDILFLSETLSKAQAMERVRVNLKYNSCLSVDVEGRSGGLSVMWKDTIKCRVMNYSRHFINLVVEEKEKDKWRLACYYGYPERDRRRQAWDLLRELRDMSDLPWCIVGDFNDLLSQEDKRGTHPHPNWLCNGFRSAVSDCDLTDINLEGYP
;
A
#
# COMPACT_ATOMS: atom_id res chain seq x y z
N MET A 1 14.59 0.94 -9.51
CA MET A 1 13.27 1.42 -9.08
C MET A 1 13.18 1.38 -7.57
N LYS A 2 12.58 2.40 -6.95
CA LYS A 2 12.27 2.45 -5.52
C LYS A 2 10.77 2.65 -5.31
N ILE A 3 10.17 1.86 -4.42
CA ILE A 3 8.77 1.96 -4.03
C ILE A 3 8.72 2.35 -2.56
N LEU A 4 7.90 3.33 -2.21
CA LEU A 4 7.65 3.71 -0.82
C LEU A 4 6.15 3.61 -0.53
N SER A 5 5.81 2.92 0.55
CA SER A 5 4.46 2.83 1.09
C SER A 5 4.42 3.49 2.46
N TRP A 6 3.46 4.38 2.70
CA TRP A 6 3.31 5.04 3.99
C TRP A 6 1.83 5.19 4.37
N ASN A 7 1.49 4.70 5.57
CA ASN A 7 0.21 5.00 6.19
C ASN A 7 0.30 6.38 6.86
N CYS A 8 -0.38 7.36 6.29
CA CYS A 8 -0.31 8.77 6.70
C CYS A 8 -1.06 9.06 7.99
N ARG A 9 -2.10 8.28 8.32
CA ARG A 9 -3.07 8.57 9.40
C ARG A 9 -3.60 10.01 9.36
N GLY A 10 -3.83 10.52 8.15
CA GLY A 10 -4.34 11.86 7.86
C GLY A 10 -3.26 12.89 7.49
N LEU A 11 -3.45 13.53 6.33
CA LEU A 11 -2.57 14.60 5.85
C LEU A 11 -2.99 16.01 6.30
N GLY A 12 -4.04 16.13 7.12
CA GLY A 12 -4.55 17.40 7.60
C GLY A 12 -3.72 18.06 8.70
N THR A 13 -2.73 17.37 9.27
CA THR A 13 -1.88 17.92 10.32
C THR A 13 -0.79 18.82 9.71
N PRO A 14 -0.41 19.94 10.36
CA PRO A 14 0.60 20.86 9.82
C PRO A 14 1.96 20.21 9.53
N SER A 15 2.30 19.14 10.24
CA SER A 15 3.57 18.41 10.10
C SER A 15 3.53 17.27 9.08
N ALA A 16 2.35 16.76 8.69
CA ALA A 16 2.26 15.61 7.79
C ALA A 16 2.91 15.85 6.42
N ILE A 17 2.58 16.96 5.77
CA ILE A 17 3.15 17.29 4.45
C ILE A 17 4.66 17.59 4.51
N PRO A 18 5.17 18.39 5.47
CA PRO A 18 6.61 18.53 5.66
C PRO A 18 7.35 17.20 5.88
N ASN A 19 6.80 16.32 6.71
CA ASN A 19 7.41 15.00 6.98
C ASN A 19 7.40 14.11 5.73
N LEU A 20 6.27 14.05 5.03
CA LEU A 20 6.14 13.34 3.77
C LEU A 20 7.15 13.85 2.74
N ARG A 21 7.31 15.16 2.64
CA ARG A 21 8.30 15.79 1.76
C ARG A 21 9.71 15.39 2.13
N ASN A 22 10.07 15.43 3.42
CA ASN A 22 11.39 15.01 3.88
C ASN A 22 11.69 13.55 3.52
N ILE A 23 10.74 12.65 3.75
CA ILE A 23 10.85 11.22 3.40
C ILE A 23 11.00 11.05 1.87
N ALA A 24 10.13 11.69 1.09
CA ALA A 24 10.17 11.60 -0.37
C ALA A 24 11.47 12.18 -0.96
N GLN A 25 12.02 13.25 -0.36
CA GLN A 25 13.29 13.84 -0.78
C GLN A 25 14.50 12.98 -0.39
N GLY A 26 14.48 12.37 0.80
CA GLY A 26 15.57 11.52 1.28
C GLY A 26 15.69 10.21 0.52
N HIS A 27 14.57 9.52 0.27
CA HIS A 27 14.58 8.21 -0.39
C HIS A 27 14.45 8.29 -1.91
N GLN A 28 13.86 9.37 -2.43
CA GLN A 28 13.55 9.60 -3.84
C GLN A 28 12.82 8.42 -4.49
N PRO A 29 11.61 8.02 -4.01
CA PRO A 29 10.87 6.93 -4.61
C PRO A 29 10.53 7.23 -6.08
N ASP A 30 10.43 6.17 -6.90
CA ASP A 30 9.83 6.25 -8.24
C ASP A 30 8.31 6.11 -8.15
N ILE A 31 7.83 5.26 -7.24
CA ILE A 31 6.42 5.08 -6.90
C ILE A 31 6.23 5.33 -5.41
N LEU A 32 5.24 6.16 -5.08
CA LEU A 32 4.86 6.51 -3.71
C LEU A 32 3.40 6.15 -3.49
N PHE A 33 3.14 5.23 -2.57
CA PHE A 33 1.81 4.87 -2.10
C PHE A 33 1.55 5.46 -0.71
N LEU A 34 0.37 6.06 -0.56
CA LEU A 34 -0.12 6.68 0.65
C LEU A 34 -1.47 6.05 1.00
N SER A 35 -1.60 5.51 2.21
CA SER A 35 -2.86 5.07 2.79
C SER A 35 -3.31 6.00 3.93
N GLU A 36 -4.61 5.96 4.25
CA GLU A 36 -5.26 6.86 5.22
C GLU A 36 -4.94 8.35 4.99
N THR A 37 -5.04 8.82 3.74
CA THR A 37 -4.75 10.23 3.44
C THR A 37 -5.77 11.19 4.08
N LEU A 38 -6.98 10.68 4.37
CA LEU A 38 -8.15 11.45 4.85
C LEU A 38 -8.40 12.74 4.05
N SER A 39 -8.07 12.69 2.77
CA SER A 39 -8.04 13.84 1.87
C SER A 39 -8.74 13.51 0.56
N LYS A 40 -9.33 14.52 -0.07
CA LYS A 40 -9.92 14.41 -1.41
C LYS A 40 -8.85 14.46 -2.50
N ALA A 41 -9.14 13.94 -3.68
CA ALA A 41 -8.25 13.89 -4.84
C ALA A 41 -7.66 15.26 -5.20
N GLN A 42 -8.44 16.34 -5.09
CA GLN A 42 -7.95 17.70 -5.35
C GLN A 42 -6.83 18.13 -4.37
N ALA A 43 -6.91 17.72 -3.10
CA ALA A 43 -5.84 17.99 -2.15
C ALA A 43 -4.61 17.14 -2.46
N MET A 44 -4.81 15.86 -2.83
CA MET A 44 -3.72 14.97 -3.24
C MET A 44 -3.00 15.45 -4.49
N GLU A 45 -3.70 16.10 -5.42
CA GLU A 45 -3.08 16.70 -6.60
C GLU A 45 -2.08 17.82 -6.23
N ARG A 46 -2.40 18.62 -5.20
CA ARG A 46 -1.45 19.62 -4.67
C ARG A 46 -0.23 18.96 -4.03
N VAL A 47 -0.45 17.84 -3.33
CA VAL A 47 0.63 17.04 -2.74
C VAL A 47 1.52 16.46 -3.83
N ARG A 48 0.95 15.89 -4.90
CA ARG A 48 1.67 15.38 -6.08
C ARG A 48 2.61 16.44 -6.65
N VAL A 49 2.08 17.64 -6.92
CA VAL A 49 2.87 18.76 -7.46
C VAL A 49 3.98 19.17 -6.50
N ASN A 50 3.69 19.29 -5.20
CA ASN A 50 4.69 19.66 -4.18
C ASN A 50 5.85 18.65 -4.10
N LEU A 51 5.53 17.36 -4.21
CA LEU A 51 6.49 16.25 -4.17
C LEU A 51 7.17 15.97 -5.52
N LYS A 52 6.77 16.68 -6.59
CA LYS A 52 7.33 16.58 -7.95
C LYS A 52 7.14 15.20 -8.60
N TYR A 53 6.00 14.55 -8.36
CA TYR A 53 5.59 13.37 -9.12
C TYR A 53 4.83 13.77 -10.37
N ASN A 54 4.92 12.98 -11.44
CA ASN A 54 4.32 13.31 -12.73
C ASN A 54 2.83 12.94 -12.78
N SER A 55 2.49 11.78 -12.22
CA SER A 55 1.14 11.22 -12.25
C SER A 55 0.65 10.85 -10.85
N CYS A 56 -0.67 10.84 -10.67
CA CYS A 56 -1.33 10.44 -9.42
C CYS A 56 -2.67 9.78 -9.72
N LEU A 57 -3.00 8.75 -8.95
CA LEU A 57 -4.37 8.27 -8.76
C LEU A 57 -4.71 8.39 -7.27
N SER A 58 -5.86 8.99 -6.97
CA SER A 58 -6.38 9.05 -5.61
C SER A 58 -7.80 8.49 -5.55
N VAL A 59 -8.05 7.68 -4.53
CA VAL A 59 -9.38 7.22 -4.15
C VAL A 59 -9.81 8.07 -2.95
N ASP A 60 -10.93 8.76 -3.09
CA ASP A 60 -11.41 9.71 -2.09
C ASP A 60 -11.74 9.06 -0.74
N VAL A 61 -11.60 9.86 0.32
CA VAL A 61 -12.11 9.54 1.65
C VAL A 61 -13.63 9.42 1.62
N GLU A 62 -14.18 8.44 2.34
CA GLU A 62 -15.62 8.30 2.56
C GLU A 62 -15.94 8.60 4.03
N GLY A 63 -16.69 9.68 4.27
CA GLY A 63 -16.94 10.18 5.61
C GLY A 63 -15.65 10.62 6.32
N ARG A 64 -15.20 9.83 7.30
CA ARG A 64 -13.99 10.11 8.12
C ARG A 64 -12.91 9.03 8.02
N SER A 65 -13.00 8.13 7.03
CA SER A 65 -12.08 6.99 6.90
C SER A 65 -11.65 6.74 5.46
N GLY A 66 -10.44 6.20 5.31
CA GLY A 66 -9.86 5.83 4.03
C GLY A 66 -9.07 6.97 3.39
N GLY A 67 -9.14 7.01 2.06
CA GLY A 67 -8.22 7.81 1.25
C GLY A 67 -6.98 7.00 0.90
N LEU A 68 -6.88 6.61 -0.37
CA LEU A 68 -5.69 5.97 -0.93
C LEU A 68 -5.13 6.88 -2.02
N SER A 69 -3.82 6.94 -2.14
CA SER A 69 -3.20 7.66 -3.25
C SER A 69 -1.93 6.97 -3.68
N VAL A 70 -1.75 6.78 -4.98
CA VAL A 70 -0.47 6.37 -5.55
C VAL A 70 0.00 7.39 -6.55
N MET A 71 1.28 7.74 -6.46
CA MET A 71 1.94 8.73 -7.31
C MET A 71 3.18 8.10 -7.92
N TRP A 72 3.50 8.45 -9.15
CA TRP A 72 4.69 7.92 -9.81
C TRP A 72 5.34 8.93 -10.76
N LYS A 73 6.64 8.75 -10.97
CA LYS A 73 7.45 9.55 -11.89
C LYS A 73 7.39 8.96 -13.29
N ASP A 74 7.62 9.80 -14.31
CA ASP A 74 7.68 9.36 -15.71
C ASP A 74 8.93 8.51 -16.03
N THR A 75 9.84 8.35 -15.07
CA THR A 75 10.96 7.40 -15.16
C THR A 75 10.49 5.95 -15.26
N ILE A 76 9.25 5.66 -14.84
CA ILE A 76 8.64 4.33 -14.89
C ILE A 76 7.23 4.44 -15.45
N LYS A 77 6.91 3.59 -16.43
CA LYS A 77 5.58 3.59 -17.03
C LYS A 77 4.64 2.75 -16.16
N CYS A 78 3.68 3.41 -15.53
CA CYS A 78 2.65 2.76 -14.73
C CYS A 78 1.28 2.90 -15.42
N ARG A 79 0.50 1.82 -15.43
CA ARG A 79 -0.89 1.81 -15.92
C ARG A 79 -1.80 1.26 -14.85
N VAL A 80 -2.82 2.03 -14.47
CA VAL A 80 -3.86 1.57 -13.54
C VAL A 80 -4.66 0.43 -14.19
N MET A 81 -4.80 -0.69 -13.48
CA MET A 81 -5.65 -1.81 -13.88
C MET A 81 -7.07 -1.64 -13.33
N ASN A 82 -7.16 -1.57 -12.01
CA ASN A 82 -8.37 -1.38 -11.25
C ASN A 82 -7.99 -0.86 -9.86
N TYR A 83 -8.99 -0.35 -9.14
CA TYR A 83 -8.81 0.13 -7.78
C TYR A 83 -10.12 0.00 -7.02
N SER A 84 -10.00 0.02 -5.70
CA SER A 84 -11.11 0.13 -4.77
C SER A 84 -10.67 1.01 -3.60
N ARG A 85 -11.52 1.13 -2.58
CA ARG A 85 -11.16 1.77 -1.31
C ARG A 85 -10.07 1.02 -0.50
N HIS A 86 -9.76 -0.23 -0.86
CA HIS A 86 -8.81 -1.10 -0.16
C HIS A 86 -7.55 -1.42 -0.97
N PHE A 87 -7.52 -1.09 -2.26
CA PHE A 87 -6.32 -1.31 -3.05
C PHE A 87 -6.27 -0.42 -4.29
N ILE A 88 -5.06 -0.23 -4.82
CA ILE A 88 -4.83 0.27 -6.17
C ILE A 88 -3.88 -0.70 -6.88
N ASN A 89 -4.32 -1.27 -8.01
CA ASN A 89 -3.50 -2.16 -8.82
C ASN A 89 -2.93 -1.45 -10.03
N LEU A 90 -1.63 -1.57 -10.22
CA LEU A 90 -0.86 -1.00 -11.32
C LEU A 90 -0.14 -2.10 -12.08
N VAL A 91 -0.13 -2.03 -13.41
CA VAL A 91 0.93 -2.66 -14.22
C VAL A 91 2.09 -1.69 -14.28
N VAL A 92 3.27 -2.19 -13.96
CA VAL A 92 4.53 -1.45 -14.00
C VAL A 92 5.37 -2.00 -15.15
N GLU A 93 5.86 -1.09 -15.99
CA GLU A 93 6.73 -1.37 -17.14
C GLU A 93 8.01 -0.56 -16.98
N GLU A 94 9.10 -1.25 -16.65
CA GLU A 94 10.45 -0.69 -16.63
C GLU A 94 11.10 -0.89 -18.01
N LYS A 95 12.03 -0.01 -18.38
CA LYS A 95 12.76 -0.14 -19.64
C LYS A 95 13.56 -1.45 -19.64
N GLU A 96 13.45 -2.22 -20.72
CA GLU A 96 14.19 -3.48 -20.93
C GLU A 96 13.89 -4.59 -19.89
N LYS A 97 12.76 -4.49 -19.17
CA LYS A 97 12.27 -5.54 -18.28
C LYS A 97 10.85 -5.96 -18.65
N ASP A 98 10.48 -7.16 -18.22
CA ASP A 98 9.12 -7.63 -18.34
C ASP A 98 8.16 -6.83 -17.45
N LYS A 99 6.91 -6.77 -17.89
CA LYS A 99 5.83 -6.14 -17.14
C LYS A 99 5.54 -6.96 -15.89
N TRP A 100 5.31 -6.27 -14.80
CA TRP A 100 4.90 -6.87 -13.53
C TRP A 100 3.80 -6.01 -12.90
N ARG A 101 3.21 -6.50 -11.82
CA ARG A 101 2.05 -5.89 -11.17
C ARG A 101 2.38 -5.45 -9.75
N LEU A 102 2.04 -4.21 -9.43
CA LEU A 102 2.07 -3.66 -8.08
C LEU A 102 0.64 -3.53 -7.54
N ALA A 103 0.36 -4.18 -6.42
CA ALA A 103 -0.84 -3.92 -5.62
C ALA A 103 -0.48 -3.05 -4.42
N CYS A 104 -1.01 -1.84 -4.38
CA CYS A 104 -0.94 -0.96 -3.23
C CYS A 104 -2.14 -1.24 -2.32
N TYR A 105 -1.95 -1.93 -1.21
CA TYR A 105 -3.01 -2.53 -0.40
C TYR A 105 -3.25 -1.79 0.92
N TYR A 106 -4.51 -1.72 1.33
CA TYR A 106 -4.94 -1.23 2.62
C TYR A 106 -6.00 -2.15 3.20
N GLY A 107 -5.55 -3.05 4.07
CA GLY A 107 -6.35 -4.08 4.71
C GLY A 107 -7.35 -3.51 5.71
N TYR A 108 -8.37 -4.30 6.01
CA TYR A 108 -9.44 -3.89 6.93
C TYR A 108 -8.90 -3.66 8.35
N PRO A 109 -9.14 -2.48 8.95
CA PRO A 109 -8.79 -2.25 10.35
C PRO A 109 -9.68 -3.07 11.30
N GLU A 110 -10.90 -3.43 10.88
CA GLU A 110 -11.83 -4.19 11.70
C GLU A 110 -11.47 -5.68 11.76
N ARG A 111 -11.29 -6.19 12.98
CA ARG A 111 -10.92 -7.60 13.22
C ARG A 111 -11.96 -8.60 12.69
N ASP A 112 -13.24 -8.24 12.68
CA ASP A 112 -14.29 -9.15 12.20
C ASP A 112 -14.26 -9.32 10.67
N ARG A 113 -13.49 -8.48 9.97
CA ARG A 113 -13.34 -8.48 8.50
C ARG A 113 -12.06 -9.15 8.02
N ARG A 114 -11.32 -9.82 8.91
CA ARG A 114 -10.03 -10.47 8.58
C ARG A 114 -10.16 -11.52 7.50
N ARG A 115 -11.23 -12.31 7.52
CA ARG A 115 -11.51 -13.27 6.43
C ARG A 115 -11.71 -12.56 5.09
N GLN A 116 -12.45 -11.45 5.07
CA GLN A 116 -12.63 -10.64 3.87
C GLN A 116 -11.31 -10.04 3.38
N ALA A 117 -10.40 -9.68 4.30
CA ALA A 117 -9.04 -9.23 3.94
C ALA A 117 -8.27 -10.32 3.20
N TRP A 118 -8.32 -11.55 3.71
CA TRP A 118 -7.65 -12.72 3.12
C TRP A 118 -8.25 -13.13 1.79
N ASP A 119 -9.58 -13.14 1.69
CA ASP A 119 -10.27 -13.44 0.42
C ASP A 119 -9.93 -12.39 -0.64
N LEU A 120 -9.87 -11.11 -0.26
CA LEU A 120 -9.42 -10.05 -1.15
C LEU A 120 -7.98 -10.25 -1.65
N LEU A 121 -7.07 -10.79 -0.82
CA LEU A 121 -5.71 -11.12 -1.29
C LEU A 121 -5.72 -12.22 -2.36
N ARG A 122 -6.54 -13.26 -2.17
CA ARG A 122 -6.70 -14.34 -3.16
C ARG A 122 -7.35 -13.83 -4.45
N GLU A 123 -8.41 -13.03 -4.33
CA GLU A 123 -9.01 -12.37 -5.48
C GLU A 123 -7.99 -11.51 -6.23
N LEU A 124 -7.17 -10.74 -5.51
CA LEU A 124 -6.11 -9.95 -6.10
C LEU A 124 -5.08 -10.83 -6.80
N ARG A 125 -4.68 -11.97 -6.24
CA ARG A 125 -3.79 -12.92 -6.91
C ARG A 125 -4.38 -13.39 -8.24
N ASP A 126 -5.63 -13.82 -8.26
CA ASP A 126 -6.28 -14.43 -9.42
C ASP A 126 -6.59 -13.45 -10.57
N MET A 127 -6.46 -12.14 -10.34
CA MET A 127 -6.72 -11.13 -11.38
C MET A 127 -5.73 -11.15 -12.55
N SER A 128 -4.52 -11.71 -12.38
CA SER A 128 -3.49 -11.68 -13.43
C SER A 128 -2.33 -12.63 -13.15
N ASP A 129 -1.82 -13.25 -14.21
CA ASP A 129 -0.62 -14.10 -14.19
C ASP A 129 0.71 -13.33 -14.22
N LEU A 130 0.68 -11.99 -14.25
CA LEU A 130 1.91 -11.19 -14.22
C LEU A 130 2.64 -11.37 -12.88
N PRO A 131 3.99 -11.33 -12.86
CA PRO A 131 4.75 -11.29 -11.62
C PRO A 131 4.20 -10.20 -10.69
N TRP A 132 3.96 -10.54 -9.43
CA TRP A 132 3.15 -9.71 -8.55
C TRP A 132 3.92 -9.34 -7.29
N CYS A 133 3.90 -8.06 -6.95
CA CYS A 133 4.35 -7.54 -5.67
C CYS A 133 3.20 -6.74 -5.04
N ILE A 134 3.01 -6.94 -3.74
CA ILE A 134 2.01 -6.26 -2.94
C ILE A 134 2.71 -5.51 -1.81
N VAL A 135 2.34 -4.26 -1.63
CA VAL A 135 2.89 -3.38 -0.59
C VAL A 135 1.75 -2.60 0.05
N GLY A 136 1.89 -2.24 1.32
CA GLY A 136 0.85 -1.48 1.98
C GLY A 136 0.76 -1.74 3.47
N ASP A 137 -0.41 -1.46 4.01
CA ASP A 137 -0.76 -1.78 5.39
C ASP A 137 -1.78 -2.92 5.38
N PHE A 138 -1.36 -4.11 5.78
CA PHE A 138 -2.21 -5.30 5.82
C PHE A 138 -3.13 -5.30 7.06
N ASN A 139 -2.80 -4.50 8.07
CA ASN A 139 -3.40 -4.55 9.41
C ASN A 139 -3.33 -5.95 10.07
N ASP A 140 -2.53 -6.89 9.55
CA ASP A 140 -2.38 -8.28 10.00
C ASP A 140 -0.90 -8.58 10.30
N LEU A 141 -0.67 -9.64 11.08
CA LEU A 141 0.67 -10.04 11.51
C LEU A 141 0.99 -11.46 11.04
N LEU A 142 2.14 -11.63 10.39
CA LEU A 142 2.62 -12.95 9.97
C LEU A 142 3.14 -13.75 11.17
N SER A 143 3.68 -13.10 12.20
CA SER A 143 4.20 -13.76 13.38
C SER A 143 3.79 -13.06 14.67
N GLN A 144 3.84 -13.81 15.78
CA GLN A 144 3.75 -13.20 17.12
C GLN A 144 4.96 -12.30 17.40
N GLU A 145 6.09 -12.61 16.79
CA GLU A 145 7.35 -11.87 16.94
C GLU A 145 7.25 -10.45 16.35
N ASP A 146 6.37 -10.25 15.37
CA ASP A 146 6.09 -8.94 14.79
C ASP A 146 5.34 -8.01 15.76
N LYS A 147 4.74 -8.59 16.81
CA LYS A 147 3.98 -7.83 17.81
C LYS A 147 4.86 -7.39 18.96
N ARG A 148 4.92 -6.09 19.20
CA ARG A 148 5.32 -5.54 20.50
C ARG A 148 4.10 -5.24 21.36
N GLY A 149 3.99 -5.94 22.47
CA GLY A 149 2.95 -5.73 23.47
C GLY A 149 2.85 -6.90 24.44
N THR A 150 2.22 -6.66 25.60
CA THR A 150 2.04 -7.67 26.65
C THR A 150 1.03 -8.74 26.29
N HIS A 151 -0.03 -8.37 25.57
CA HIS A 151 -1.05 -9.34 25.18
C HIS A 151 -0.63 -10.04 23.88
N PRO A 152 -0.75 -11.36 23.76
CA PRO A 152 -0.47 -12.08 22.51
C PRO A 152 -1.48 -11.68 21.41
N HIS A 153 -1.08 -11.79 20.15
CA HIS A 153 -2.04 -11.77 19.06
C HIS A 153 -2.82 -13.10 19.03
N PRO A 154 -4.10 -13.14 18.64
CA PRO A 154 -4.81 -14.40 18.46
C PRO A 154 -4.15 -15.28 17.39
N ASN A 155 -3.73 -16.51 17.73
CA ASN A 155 -3.01 -17.40 16.81
C ASN A 155 -3.76 -17.69 15.51
N TRP A 156 -5.09 -17.77 15.56
CA TRP A 156 -5.91 -18.03 14.37
C TRP A 156 -5.81 -16.90 13.34
N LEU A 157 -5.51 -15.66 13.75
CA LEU A 157 -5.30 -14.54 12.84
C LEU A 157 -3.97 -14.67 12.11
N CYS A 158 -2.88 -14.93 12.84
CA CYS A 158 -1.58 -15.18 12.22
C CYS A 158 -1.64 -16.39 11.27
N ASN A 159 -2.27 -17.48 11.70
CA ASN A 159 -2.40 -18.68 10.87
C ASN A 159 -3.27 -18.44 9.63
N GLY A 160 -4.37 -17.70 9.76
CA GLY A 160 -5.23 -17.37 8.63
C GLY A 160 -4.53 -16.45 7.63
N PHE A 161 -3.79 -15.45 8.11
CA PHE A 161 -3.02 -14.57 7.23
C PHE A 161 -1.87 -15.31 6.54
N ARG A 162 -1.11 -16.15 7.26
CA ARG A 162 -0.09 -17.03 6.66
C ARG A 162 -0.68 -17.95 5.59
N SER A 163 -1.86 -18.52 5.85
CA SER A 163 -2.55 -19.34 4.85
C SER A 163 -2.86 -18.52 3.61
N ALA A 164 -3.43 -17.31 3.76
CA ALA A 164 -3.74 -16.44 2.62
C ALA A 164 -2.49 -16.06 1.81
N VAL A 165 -1.38 -15.77 2.49
CA VAL A 165 -0.08 -15.48 1.86
C VAL A 165 0.44 -16.70 1.10
N SER A 166 0.37 -17.88 1.72
CA SER A 166 0.77 -19.15 1.09
C SER A 166 -0.11 -19.49 -0.12
N ASP A 167 -1.42 -19.33 -0.02
CA ASP A 167 -2.38 -19.57 -1.11
C ASP A 167 -2.11 -18.66 -2.31
N CYS A 168 -1.48 -17.50 -2.07
CA CYS A 168 -1.14 -16.52 -3.09
C CYS A 168 0.29 -16.67 -3.64
N ASP A 169 1.03 -17.71 -3.24
CA ASP A 169 2.48 -17.88 -3.46
C ASP A 169 3.31 -16.64 -3.08
N LEU A 170 2.84 -15.84 -2.13
CA LEU A 170 3.54 -14.64 -1.71
C LEU A 170 4.68 -15.02 -0.77
N THR A 171 5.83 -14.39 -0.98
CA THR A 171 6.98 -14.49 -0.08
C THR A 171 7.20 -13.14 0.57
N ASP A 172 7.34 -13.13 1.89
CA ASP A 172 7.66 -11.92 2.63
C ASP A 172 9.08 -11.44 2.32
N ILE A 173 9.24 -10.13 2.16
CA ILE A 173 10.55 -9.52 1.89
C ILE A 173 11.12 -9.10 3.23
N ASN A 174 12.34 -9.56 3.54
CA ASN A 174 13.01 -9.24 4.80
C ASN A 174 12.96 -7.74 5.11
N LEU A 175 12.42 -7.42 6.28
CA LEU A 175 12.36 -6.06 6.81
C LEU A 175 13.69 -5.72 7.48
N GLU A 176 14.37 -4.68 7.00
CA GLU A 176 15.49 -4.07 7.70
C GLU A 176 15.04 -2.89 8.54
N GLY A 177 15.42 -2.89 9.81
CA GLY A 177 14.94 -1.94 10.80
C GLY A 177 13.64 -2.39 11.47
N TYR A 178 13.11 -1.53 12.31
CA TYR A 178 11.87 -1.77 13.04
C TYR A 178 10.94 -0.57 12.82
N PRO A 179 9.65 -0.75 12.51
CA PRO A 179 8.71 0.35 12.33
C PRO A 179 8.42 1.14 13.61
#